data_AF-A0A518FKP4-F1
#
_entry.id   AF-A0A518FKP4-F1
#
_cell.length_a   1.000
_cell.length_b   1.000
_cell.length_c   1.000
_cell.angle_alpha   90.00
_cell.angle_beta   90.00
_cell.angle_gamma   90.00
#
_symmetry.space_group_name_H-M   'P 1'
#
loop_
_entity.id
_entity.type
_entity.pdbx_description
1 polymer ?
#
loop_
_entity_poly.entity_id
_entity_poly.type
_entity_poly.pdbx_seq_one_letter_code
_entity_poly.pdbx_strand_id
1 'polypeptide(L)'
;MEKLFEVIGEINGFLTLLASLAAFLVVLTWPRVRGKGWLAGGLGLILLGQSGWMAFRVVLKIFGSEPIMGADRMLFFRIFSLGLTSLTLLGTGLLVVGVIQLGGWLKAGQSSIWED
;
A
#
# COMPACT_ATOMS: atom_id res chain seq x y z
N MET A 1 9.44 -5.32 -27.28
CA MET A 1 9.41 -6.00 -25.97
C MET A 1 9.40 -5.01 -24.82
N GLU A 2 10.35 -4.08 -24.77
CA GLU A 2 10.50 -3.09 -23.67
C GLU A 2 9.26 -2.23 -23.40
N LYS A 3 8.65 -1.66 -24.45
CA LYS A 3 7.38 -0.90 -24.34
C LYS A 3 6.19 -1.73 -23.84
N LEU A 4 6.18 -3.04 -24.12
CA LEU A 4 5.12 -3.95 -23.66
C LEU A 4 5.25 -4.21 -22.15
N PHE A 5 6.47 -4.38 -21.64
CA PHE A 5 6.73 -4.51 -20.21
C PHE A 5 6.41 -3.24 -19.42
N GLU A 6 6.66 -2.05 -19.98
CA GLU A 6 6.23 -0.78 -19.38
C GLU A 6 4.72 -0.70 -19.24
N VAL A 7 3.98 -1.01 -20.31
CA VAL A 7 2.51 -0.97 -20.30
C VAL A 7 1.93 -2.00 -19.33
N ILE A 8 2.46 -3.22 -19.31
CA ILE A 8 2.03 -4.26 -18.35
C ILE A 8 2.33 -3.83 -16.91
N GLY A 9 3.51 -3.24 -16.67
CA GLY A 9 3.90 -2.73 -15.36
C GLY A 9 3.00 -1.60 -14.87
N GLU A 10 2.59 -0.69 -15.76
CA GLU A 10 1.64 0.39 -15.43
C GLU A 10 0.25 -0.13 -15.12
N ILE A 11 -0.27 -1.05 -15.94
CA ILE A 11 -1.57 -1.69 -15.72
C ILE A 11 -1.58 -2.42 -14.37
N ASN A 12 -0.53 -3.20 -14.08
CA ASN A 12 -0.42 -3.91 -12.80
C ASN A 12 -0.37 -2.94 -11.61
N GLY A 13 0.35 -1.83 -11.74
CA GLY A 13 0.39 -0.77 -10.72
C GLY A 13 -0.99 -0.16 -10.45
N PHE A 14 -1.74 0.16 -11.50
CA PHE A 14 -3.11 0.67 -11.39
C PHE A 14 -4.06 -0.35 -10.75
N LEU A 15 -4.01 -1.61 -11.18
CA LEU A 15 -4.84 -2.68 -10.62
C LEU A 15 -4.55 -2.91 -9.15
N THR A 16 -3.27 -2.89 -8.75
CA THR A 16 -2.87 -3.05 -7.35
C THR A 16 -3.39 -1.89 -6.49
N LEU A 17 -3.34 -0.66 -7.01
CA LEU A 17 -3.84 0.52 -6.31
C LEU A 17 -5.37 0.47 -6.15
N LEU A 18 -6.10 0.10 -7.20
CA LEU A 18 -7.55 -0.09 -7.15
C LEU A 18 -7.96 -1.21 -6.17
N ALA A 19 -7.24 -2.34 -6.20
CA ALA A 19 -7.47 -3.44 -5.27
C ALA A 19 -7.22 -3.02 -3.81
N SER A 20 -6.14 -2.27 -3.55
CA SER A 20 -5.83 -1.72 -2.23
C SER A 20 -6.89 -0.74 -1.75
N LEU A 21 -7.42 0.09 -2.65
CA LEU A 21 -8.47 1.05 -2.37
C LEU A 21 -9.80 0.35 -2.06
N ALA A 22 -10.18 -0.64 -2.86
CA ALA A 22 -11.36 -1.46 -2.61
C ALA A 22 -11.26 -2.18 -1.27
N ALA A 23 -10.12 -2.81 -0.97
CA ALA A 23 -9.86 -3.44 0.32
C ALA A 23 -9.97 -2.45 1.48
N PHE A 24 -9.42 -1.24 1.33
CA PHE A 24 -9.52 -0.19 2.35
C PHE A 24 -10.96 0.20 2.63
N LEU A 25 -11.77 0.44 1.59
CA LEU A 25 -13.19 0.75 1.73
C LEU A 25 -13.95 -0.38 2.42
N VAL A 26 -13.71 -1.63 2.03
CA VAL A 26 -14.32 -2.81 2.68
C VAL A 26 -13.97 -2.85 4.16
N VAL A 27 -12.69 -2.67 4.52
CA VAL A 27 -12.26 -2.63 5.93
C VAL A 27 -12.96 -1.50 6.69
N LEU A 28 -13.16 -0.33 6.07
CA LEU A 28 -13.90 0.78 6.69
C LEU A 28 -15.38 0.45 6.92
N THR A 29 -16.00 -0.37 6.07
CA THR A 29 -17.40 -0.79 6.26
C THR A 29 -17.59 -1.86 7.35
N TRP A 30 -16.53 -2.54 7.80
CA TRP A 30 -16.68 -3.58 8.82
C TRP A 30 -17.14 -3.03 10.19
N PRO A 31 -18.22 -3.56 10.78
CA PRO A 31 -18.70 -3.12 12.07
C PRO A 31 -17.81 -3.65 13.21
N ARG A 32 -17.17 -2.73 13.95
CA ARG A 32 -16.51 -2.95 15.27
C ARG A 32 -15.60 -4.21 15.38
N VAL A 33 -14.91 -4.60 14.30
CA VAL A 33 -13.96 -5.73 14.31
C VAL A 33 -12.66 -5.34 15.01
N ARG A 34 -12.16 -6.18 15.93
CA ARG A 34 -10.81 -6.01 16.52
C ARG A 34 -9.75 -6.15 15.43
N GLY A 35 -8.73 -5.28 15.44
CA GLY A 35 -7.72 -5.26 14.38
C GLY A 35 -8.05 -4.32 13.20
N LYS A 36 -9.29 -3.83 13.08
CA LYS A 36 -9.72 -2.93 11.98
C LYS A 36 -8.85 -1.67 11.84
N GLY A 37 -8.46 -1.05 12.95
CA GLY A 37 -7.61 0.15 12.93
C GLY A 37 -6.22 -0.12 12.34
N TRP A 38 -5.64 -1.29 12.66
CA TRP A 38 -4.36 -1.74 12.11
C TRP A 38 -4.47 -2.05 10.61
N LEU A 39 -5.56 -2.70 10.21
CA LEU A 39 -5.84 -2.99 8.79
C LEU A 39 -6.07 -1.72 7.97
N ALA A 40 -6.89 -0.79 8.47
CA ALA A 40 -7.16 0.48 7.81
C ALA A 40 -5.90 1.35 7.75
N GLY A 41 -5.16 1.46 8.86
CA GLY A 41 -3.89 2.18 8.89
C GLY A 41 -2.86 1.58 7.94
N GLY A 42 -2.74 0.25 7.91
CA GLY A 42 -1.84 -0.46 7.01
C GLY A 42 -2.15 -0.23 5.53
N LEU A 43 -3.41 -0.40 5.14
CA LEU A 43 -3.89 -0.14 3.79
C LEU A 43 -3.76 1.33 3.40
N GLY A 44 -3.99 2.26 4.33
CA GLY A 44 -3.80 3.69 4.12
C GLY A 44 -2.35 4.05 3.81
N LEU A 45 -1.39 3.49 4.56
CA LEU A 45 0.04 3.71 4.30
C LEU A 45 0.49 3.09 2.96
N ILE A 46 -0.03 1.92 2.60
CA ILE A 46 0.25 1.29 1.30
C ILE A 46 -0.31 2.14 0.15
N LEU A 47 -1.54 2.63 0.28
CA LEU A 47 -2.16 3.53 -0.70
C LEU A 47 -1.37 4.83 -0.85
N LEU A 48 -0.91 5.42 0.24
CA LEU A 48 -0.03 6.60 0.21
C LEU A 48 1.31 6.30 -0.48
N GLY A 49 1.92 5.14 -0.19
CA GLY A 49 3.15 4.70 -0.83
C GLY A 49 2.99 4.52 -2.35
N GLN A 50 1.93 3.82 -2.77
CA GLN A 50 1.66 3.54 -4.18
C GLN A 50 1.24 4.80 -4.95
N SER A 51 0.36 5.63 -4.38
CA SER A 51 -0.05 6.90 -5.01
C SER A 51 1.11 7.89 -5.09
N GLY A 52 1.96 7.96 -4.06
CA GLY A 52 3.17 8.78 -4.08
C GLY A 52 4.15 8.37 -5.18
N TRP A 53 4.33 7.06 -5.39
CA TRP A 53 5.16 6.54 -6.47
C TRP A 53 4.58 6.85 -7.85
N MET A 54 3.26 6.72 -7.99
CA MET A 54 2.56 6.96 -9.24
C MET A 54 2.56 8.46 -9.61
N ALA A 55 2.31 9.33 -8.63
CA ALA A 55 2.42 10.78 -8.79
C ALA A 55 3.84 11.18 -9.18
N PHE A 56 4.86 10.59 -8.55
CA PHE A 56 6.26 10.84 -8.89
C PHE A 56 6.60 10.42 -10.32
N ARG A 57 6.13 9.26 -10.79
CA ARG A 57 6.30 8.83 -12.20
C ARG A 57 5.61 9.79 -13.17
N VAL A 58 4.42 10.27 -12.85
CA VAL A 58 3.70 11.24 -13.68
C VAL A 58 4.47 12.56 -13.75
N VAL A 59 4.98 13.06 -12.63
CA VAL A 59 5.85 14.25 -12.58
C VAL A 59 7.09 14.06 -13.46
N LEU A 60 7.78 12.91 -13.35
CA LEU A 60 8.93 12.62 -14.21
C LEU A 60 8.60 12.60 -15.70
N LYS A 61 7.41 12.10 -16.08
CA LYS A 61 6.95 12.10 -17.47
C LYS A 61 6.60 13.51 -17.98
N ILE A 62 6.01 14.36 -17.14
CA ILE A 62 5.58 15.72 -17.51
C ILE A 62 6.78 16.67 -17.65
N PHE A 63 7.73 16.62 -16.71
CA PHE A 63 8.86 17.54 -16.68
C PHE A 63 10.05 17.12 -17.57
N GLY A 64 9.90 16.04 -18.33
CA GLY A 64 10.90 15.56 -19.28
C GLY A 64 12.06 14.82 -18.61
N SER A 65 12.43 13.68 -19.18
CA SER A 65 13.64 12.93 -18.88
C SER A 65 14.87 13.59 -19.51
N GLU A 66 15.06 14.89 -19.30
CA GLU A 66 16.39 15.48 -19.46
C GLU A 66 17.34 14.71 -18.51
N PRO A 67 18.65 14.63 -18.78
CA PRO A 67 19.59 13.97 -17.87
C PRO A 67 19.73 14.81 -16.60
N ILE A 68 18.70 14.77 -15.75
CA ILE A 68 18.58 15.45 -14.47
C ILE A 68 19.34 14.57 -13.46
N MET A 69 20.64 14.39 -13.68
CA MET A 69 21.54 13.68 -12.77
C MET A 69 22.54 14.68 -12.18
N GLY A 70 22.02 15.71 -11.51
CA GLY A 70 22.78 16.42 -10.47
C GLY A 70 22.76 15.61 -9.18
N ALA A 71 23.89 15.56 -8.45
CA ALA A 71 24.05 14.78 -7.23
C ALA A 71 22.94 15.04 -6.18
N ASP A 72 22.49 16.29 -6.06
CA ASP A 72 21.43 16.70 -5.12
C ASP A 72 20.06 16.10 -5.45
N ARG A 73 19.73 15.99 -6.75
CA ARG A 73 18.44 15.41 -7.18
C ARG A 73 18.45 13.88 -7.12
N MET A 74 19.62 13.24 -7.29
CA MET A 74 19.78 11.81 -6.99
C MET A 74 19.57 11.51 -5.50
N LEU A 75 20.13 12.33 -4.61
CA LEU A 75 19.91 12.21 -3.16
C LEU A 75 18.44 12.36 -2.82
N PHE A 76 17.76 13.37 -3.38
CA PHE A 76 16.32 13.56 -3.21
C PHE A 76 15.51 12.34 -3.68
N PHE A 77 15.78 11.84 -4.89
CA PHE A 77 15.11 10.65 -5.41
C PHE A 77 15.32 9.42 -4.52
N ARG A 78 16.54 9.23 -4.02
CA ARG A 78 16.89 8.10 -3.15
C ARG A 78 16.17 8.20 -1.80
N ILE A 79 16.14 9.38 -1.19
CA ILE A 79 15.42 9.63 0.08
C ILE A 79 13.92 9.45 -0.13
N PHE A 80 13.37 10.00 -1.20
CA PHE A 80 11.95 9.88 -1.54
C PHE A 80 11.54 8.42 -1.79
N SER A 81 12.31 7.69 -2.60
CA SER A 81 12.10 6.26 -2.85
C SER A 81 12.21 5.43 -1.58
N LEU A 82 13.19 5.71 -0.72
CA LEU A 82 13.33 5.05 0.59
C LEU A 82 12.13 5.34 1.50
N GLY A 83 11.65 6.59 1.53
CA GLY A 83 10.49 7.00 2.30
C GLY A 83 9.22 6.26 1.88
N LEU A 84 8.92 6.21 0.57
CA LEU A 84 7.76 5.47 0.04
C LEU A 84 7.86 3.96 0.27
N THR A 85 9.07 3.40 0.11
CA THR A 85 9.32 1.98 0.39
C THR A 85 9.11 1.67 1.86
N SER A 86 9.59 2.54 2.76
CA SER A 86 9.41 2.41 4.21
C SER A 86 7.94 2.53 4.62
N LEU A 87 7.18 3.46 4.02
CA LEU A 87 5.73 3.57 4.21
C LEU A 87 4.99 2.29 3.82
N THR A 88 5.36 1.69 2.69
CA THR A 88 4.76 0.43 2.21
C THR A 88 5.09 -0.73 3.14
N LEU A 89 6.34 -0.80 3.62
CA LEU A 89 6.80 -1.79 4.60
C LEU A 89 6.07 -1.66 5.94
N LEU A 90 5.98 -0.44 6.47
CA LEU A 90 5.23 -0.16 7.69
C LEU A 90 3.76 -0.53 7.51
N GLY A 91 3.14 -0.15 6.40
CA GLY A 91 1.76 -0.50 6.08
C GLY A 91 1.53 -2.01 6.03
N THR A 92 2.49 -2.76 5.46
CA THR A 92 2.47 -4.23 5.43
C THR A 92 2.59 -4.80 6.84
N GLY A 93 3.46 -4.25 7.69
CA GLY A 93 3.58 -4.64 9.09
C GLY A 93 2.26 -4.46 9.87
N LEU A 94 1.60 -3.31 9.70
CA LEU A 94 0.30 -3.05 10.32
C LEU A 94 -0.79 -4.00 9.81
N LEU A 95 -0.77 -4.34 8.52
CA LEU A 95 -1.66 -5.35 7.94
C LEU A 95 -1.47 -6.72 8.61
N VAL A 96 -0.23 -7.19 8.76
CA VAL A 96 0.07 -8.47 9.40
C VAL A 96 -0.45 -8.49 10.84
N VAL A 97 -0.18 -7.43 11.62
CA VAL A 97 -0.69 -7.29 12.99
C VAL A 97 -2.23 -7.30 13.01
N GLY A 98 -2.85 -6.58 12.07
CA GLY A 98 -4.30 -6.55 11.92
C GLY A 98 -4.90 -7.93 11.63
N VAL A 99 -4.29 -8.69 10.72
CA VAL A 99 -4.72 -10.06 10.36
C VAL A 99 -4.57 -11.01 11.54
N ILE A 100 -3.47 -10.92 12.30
CA ILE A 100 -3.26 -11.75 13.50
C ILE A 100 -4.35 -11.46 14.55
N GLN A 101 -4.66 -10.19 14.81
CA GLN A 101 -5.72 -9.81 15.75
C GLN A 101 -7.10 -10.28 15.29
N LEU A 102 -7.37 -10.19 13.99
CA LEU A 102 -8.63 -10.63 13.40
C LEU A 102 -8.78 -12.16 13.47
N GLY A 103 -7.71 -12.92 13.19
CA GLY A 103 -7.67 -14.37 13.36
C GLY A 103 -7.86 -14.81 14.81
N GLY A 104 -7.25 -14.09 15.77
CA GLY A 104 -7.46 -14.33 17.20
C GLY A 104 -8.91 -14.07 17.63
N TRP A 105 -9.52 -13.00 17.13
CA TRP A 105 -10.93 -12.68 17.40
C TRP A 105 -11.89 -13.74 16.81
N LEU A 106 -11.65 -14.20 15.58
CA LEU A 106 -12.45 -15.25 14.95
C LEU A 106 -12.37 -16.58 15.72
N LYS A 107 -11.18 -16.97 16.18
CA LYS A 107 -11.00 -18.20 16.98
C LYS A 107 -11.73 -18.13 18.32
N ALA A 108 -11.69 -16.98 19.01
CA ALA A 108 -12.41 -16.78 20.26
C ALA A 108 -13.94 -16.76 20.06
N GLY A 109 -14.42 -16.21 18.95
CA GLY A 109 -15.83 -16.29 18.58
C GLY A 109 -16.29 -17.71 18.28
N GLN A 110 -15.44 -18.53 17.65
CA GLN A 110 -15.76 -19.94 17.40
C GLN A 110 -15.84 -20.77 18.67
N SER A 111 -14.93 -20.61 19.63
CA SER A 111 -15.01 -21.36 20.90
C SER A 111 -16.28 -21.06 21.70
N SER A 112 -16.77 -19.81 21.63
CA SER A 112 -18.01 -19.38 22.29
C SER A 112 -19.28 -20.03 21.70
N ILE A 113 -19.26 -20.47 20.44
CA ILE A 113 -20.44 -21.05 19.77
C ILE A 113 -20.67 -22.51 20.19
N TRP A 114 -19.66 -23.17 20.77
CA TRP A 114 -19.74 -24.56 21.22
C TRP A 114 -19.97 -24.72 22.73
N GLU A 115 -20.04 -23.62 23.48
CA GLU A 115 -20.28 -23.60 24.93
C GLU A 115 -21.72 -23.22 25.32
N ASP A 116 -22.57 -22.89 24.33
CA ASP A 116 -24.03 -22.70 24.46
C ASP A 116 -24.80 -23.92 23.92
#